data_AF-A0AAD4BY61-F1
#
_entry.id   AF-A0AAD4BY61-F1
#
_cell.length_a   1.000
_cell.length_b   1.000
_cell.length_c   1.000
_cell.angle_alpha   90.00
_cell.angle_beta   90.00
_cell.angle_gamma   90.00
#
_symmetry.space_group_name_H-M   'P 1'
#
loop_
_entity.id
_entity.type
_entity.pdbx_description
1 polymer ?
#
loop_
_entity_poly.entity_id
_entity_poly.type
_entity_poly.pdbx_seq_one_letter_code
_entity_poly.pdbx_strand_id
1 'polypeptide(L)'
;MTRMNNFAYGAPFSNRACEVCIGVNFTSTLRVEELEARAREALDKLRFLCPIIACTVEDVVSPRWVYTPSADREAWLKLAFVVEERGPSLNPSEFVQSIALKRLPYTDGNETTIFLRAYLLTTSKESDDGRKEYGLYFHGSHSIIDAGPALHALNLMCEWISGEGMDVRIEPSEEWKNLPVDPITATGGPSKEWETAGMRLLQEFAEQNARTTPCHTLAPPTREVNLSLPPLRHTITASESETAAIIAEAKKLGVSVSALFHAAFCLAQIKMNPIPEGAEVDFPSSSITVSLERYMKPPVDPRTHLITSMTTIPSRFSMAQVLMERNEKARLIMTAKLLQECFDRYLVDPCLPLVFAAVGTTVVADLDGTESTGQQSLLEPFTIWRAAFENLGVVENKVRTQHGKITAENICLGLRLRKLM
;
A
#
# COMPACT_ATOMS: atom_id res chain seq x y z
N MET A 1 -30.50 -29.84 14.65
CA MET A 1 -29.11 -30.27 14.87
C MET A 1 -28.31 -29.69 13.72
N THR A 2 -27.69 -28.54 13.94
CA THR A 2 -27.45 -27.56 12.86
C THR A 2 -25.96 -27.43 12.59
N ARG A 3 -25.52 -27.80 11.39
CA ARG A 3 -24.14 -27.56 10.94
C ARG A 3 -23.93 -26.06 10.76
N MET A 4 -22.80 -25.54 11.22
CA MET A 4 -22.32 -24.24 10.76
C MET A 4 -21.72 -24.42 9.36
N ASN A 5 -22.06 -23.53 8.44
CA ASN A 5 -21.39 -23.45 7.15
C ASN A 5 -20.12 -22.60 7.32
N ASN A 6 -19.00 -23.08 6.79
CA ASN A 6 -17.81 -22.25 6.64
C ASN A 6 -18.10 -21.19 5.58
N PHE A 7 -17.84 -19.92 5.90
CA PHE A 7 -17.95 -18.83 4.93
C PHE A 7 -16.61 -18.64 4.22
N ALA A 8 -16.51 -19.27 3.06
CA ALA A 8 -15.49 -19.00 2.06
C ALA A 8 -15.73 -17.62 1.41
N TYR A 9 -14.65 -16.90 1.09
CA TYR A 9 -14.70 -15.52 0.58
C TYR A 9 -13.68 -15.22 -0.54
N GLY A 10 -13.40 -16.19 -1.42
CA GLY A 10 -12.84 -15.92 -2.74
C GLY A 10 -13.82 -15.11 -3.60
N ALA A 11 -13.42 -13.90 -4.04
CA ALA A 11 -14.24 -13.00 -4.85
C ALA A 11 -13.49 -12.53 -6.11
N PRO A 12 -14.13 -12.50 -7.30
CA PRO A 12 -13.52 -12.02 -8.53
C PRO A 12 -13.32 -10.49 -8.54
N PHE A 13 -12.39 -10.02 -9.38
CA PHE A 13 -11.91 -8.63 -9.45
C PHE A 13 -12.98 -7.60 -9.87
N SER A 14 -14.15 -8.04 -10.34
CA SER A 14 -15.30 -7.19 -10.71
C SER A 14 -15.87 -6.37 -9.56
N ASN A 15 -15.45 -6.63 -8.31
CA ASN A 15 -15.94 -5.94 -7.13
C ASN A 15 -14.83 -5.28 -6.27
N ARG A 16 -14.20 -4.24 -6.84
CA ARG A 16 -13.71 -3.07 -6.11
C ARG A 16 -12.57 -3.34 -5.10
N ALA A 17 -11.55 -4.09 -5.50
CA ALA A 17 -10.33 -4.27 -4.71
C ALA A 17 -9.53 -2.95 -4.61
N CYS A 18 -9.41 -2.43 -3.39
CA CYS A 18 -8.49 -1.36 -2.96
C CYS A 18 -8.35 -0.15 -3.90
N GLU A 19 -9.31 0.78 -3.82
CA GLU A 19 -9.12 2.16 -4.31
C GLU A 19 -8.28 2.96 -3.29
N VAL A 20 -7.21 3.61 -3.77
CA VAL A 20 -6.20 4.33 -2.97
C VAL A 20 -6.23 5.81 -3.31
N CYS A 21 -6.25 6.67 -2.30
CA CYS A 21 -5.94 8.10 -2.45
C CYS A 21 -4.71 8.46 -1.61
N ILE A 22 -3.68 9.02 -2.23
CA ILE A 22 -2.43 9.40 -1.58
C ILE A 22 -1.95 10.75 -2.12
N GLY A 23 -1.38 11.61 -1.27
CA GLY A 23 -0.93 12.93 -1.71
C GLY A 23 -0.18 13.73 -0.65
N VAL A 24 0.33 14.87 -1.09
CA VAL A 24 1.08 15.84 -0.28
C VAL A 24 0.47 17.22 -0.36
N ASN A 25 0.52 17.96 0.76
CA ASN A 25 0.30 19.41 0.77
C ASN A 25 1.65 20.15 0.76
N PHE A 26 1.67 21.31 0.11
CA PHE A 26 2.81 22.22 0.03
C PHE A 26 2.34 23.66 -0.16
N THR A 27 3.18 24.61 0.23
CA THR A 27 3.01 26.03 -0.10
C THR A 27 3.88 26.43 -1.30
N SER A 28 3.44 27.38 -2.12
CA SER A 28 4.23 27.88 -3.27
C SER A 28 3.89 29.32 -3.64
N THR A 29 4.88 30.06 -4.16
CA THR A 29 4.73 31.39 -4.77
C THR A 29 4.47 31.34 -6.28
N LEU A 30 4.37 30.14 -6.88
CA LEU A 30 4.02 29.98 -8.28
C LEU A 30 2.54 30.32 -8.50
N ARG A 31 2.24 30.93 -9.65
CA ARG A 31 0.87 31.17 -10.10
C ARG A 31 0.18 29.84 -10.44
N VAL A 32 -1.15 29.83 -10.38
CA VAL A 32 -1.95 28.61 -10.61
C VAL A 32 -1.69 28.01 -11.98
N GLU A 33 -1.63 28.86 -13.01
CA GLU A 33 -1.47 28.47 -14.40
C GLU A 33 -0.07 27.91 -14.68
N GLU A 34 0.95 28.49 -14.03
CA GLU A 34 2.33 28.01 -14.10
C GLU A 34 2.49 26.68 -13.35
N LEU A 35 1.92 26.57 -12.15
CA LEU A 35 1.94 25.34 -11.37
C LEU A 35 1.17 24.21 -12.07
N GLU A 36 0.02 24.50 -12.70
CA GLU A 36 -0.71 23.54 -13.53
C GLU A 36 0.15 23.07 -14.70
N ALA A 37 0.74 23.99 -15.47
CA ALA A 37 1.57 23.63 -16.63
C ALA A 37 2.74 22.73 -16.23
N ARG A 38 3.49 23.11 -15.18
CA ARG A 38 4.61 22.31 -14.66
C ARG A 38 4.15 20.97 -14.07
N ALA A 39 2.98 20.91 -13.43
CA ALA A 39 2.46 19.67 -12.84
C ALA A 39 1.90 18.70 -13.90
N ARG A 40 1.36 19.21 -15.01
CA ARG A 40 1.02 18.41 -16.19
C ARG A 40 2.29 17.83 -16.84
N GLU A 41 3.32 18.66 -17.06
CA GLU A 41 4.63 18.22 -17.57
C GLU A 41 5.28 17.18 -16.64
N ALA A 42 5.18 17.37 -15.33
CA ALA A 42 5.69 16.43 -14.34
C ALA A 42 4.95 15.08 -14.34
N LEU A 43 3.62 15.06 -14.53
CA LEU A 43 2.87 13.80 -14.72
C LEU A 43 3.27 13.12 -16.03
N ASP A 44 3.56 13.90 -17.06
CA ASP A 44 3.93 13.39 -18.38
C ASP A 44 5.36 12.78 -18.39
N LYS A 45 6.30 13.39 -17.65
CA LYS A 45 7.60 12.81 -17.31
C LYS A 45 7.47 11.57 -16.42
N LEU A 46 6.53 11.59 -15.46
CA LEU A 46 6.23 10.41 -14.64
C LEU A 46 5.71 9.25 -15.49
N ARG A 47 4.82 9.49 -16.47
CA ARG A 47 4.35 8.45 -17.41
C ARG A 47 5.52 7.83 -18.17
N PHE A 48 6.49 8.62 -18.61
CA PHE A 48 7.64 8.10 -19.35
C PHE A 48 8.52 7.17 -18.50
N LEU A 49 8.79 7.54 -17.23
CA LEU A 49 9.60 6.72 -16.32
C LEU A 49 8.84 5.60 -15.60
N CYS A 50 7.51 5.72 -15.51
CA CYS A 50 6.62 4.83 -14.77
C CYS A 50 5.36 4.51 -15.62
N PRO A 51 5.49 3.90 -16.82
CA PRO A 51 4.38 3.66 -17.76
C PRO A 51 3.20 2.90 -17.16
N ILE A 52 3.41 2.14 -16.08
CA ILE A 52 2.37 1.46 -15.29
C ILE A 52 1.21 2.39 -14.87
N ILE A 53 1.44 3.70 -14.67
CA ILE A 53 0.36 4.67 -14.33
C ILE A 53 -0.67 4.87 -15.45
N ALA A 54 -0.32 4.48 -16.68
CA ALA A 54 -1.16 4.58 -17.86
C ALA A 54 -1.58 3.20 -18.42
N CYS A 55 -1.33 2.11 -17.68
CA CYS A 55 -1.89 0.80 -17.99
C CYS A 55 -3.41 0.76 -17.76
N THR A 56 -4.10 -0.04 -18.57
CA THR A 56 -5.41 -0.58 -18.22
C THR A 56 -5.24 -1.85 -17.38
N VAL A 57 -6.28 -2.21 -16.61
CA VAL A 57 -6.42 -3.54 -16.02
C VAL A 57 -7.49 -4.27 -16.80
N GLU A 58 -7.07 -5.22 -17.64
CA GLU A 58 -7.97 -6.15 -18.33
C GLU A 58 -8.21 -7.39 -17.48
N ASP A 59 -9.29 -8.11 -17.78
CA ASP A 59 -9.70 -9.34 -17.09
C ASP A 59 -10.14 -9.15 -15.61
N VAL A 60 -11.05 -10.02 -15.18
CA VAL A 60 -11.80 -9.96 -13.92
C VAL A 60 -11.60 -11.23 -13.09
N VAL A 61 -10.97 -12.26 -13.67
CA VAL A 61 -10.65 -13.54 -13.03
C VAL A 61 -9.13 -13.74 -12.98
N SER A 62 -8.40 -13.31 -14.02
CA SER A 62 -6.94 -13.19 -13.98
C SER A 62 -6.49 -11.82 -14.52
N PRO A 63 -6.58 -10.75 -13.70
CA PRO A 63 -6.17 -9.40 -14.04
C PRO A 63 -4.82 -9.29 -14.76
N ARG A 64 -4.80 -8.56 -15.88
CA ARG A 64 -3.61 -8.32 -16.69
C ARG A 64 -3.43 -6.83 -16.91
N TRP A 65 -2.24 -6.32 -16.58
CA TRP A 65 -1.84 -4.97 -16.96
C TRP A 65 -1.58 -4.94 -18.46
N VAL A 66 -2.27 -4.06 -19.19
CA VAL A 66 -2.01 -3.82 -20.61
C VAL A 66 -1.51 -2.38 -20.77
N TYR A 67 -0.26 -2.25 -21.22
CA TYR A 67 0.33 -0.97 -21.58
C TYR A 67 0.22 -0.75 -23.09
N THR A 68 -0.42 0.36 -23.46
CA THR A 68 -0.45 0.84 -24.84
C THR A 68 0.16 2.24 -24.89
N PRO A 69 1.27 2.46 -25.61
CA PRO A 69 1.75 3.80 -25.95
C PRO A 69 0.62 4.61 -26.57
N SER A 70 0.27 5.76 -25.99
CA SER A 70 -0.92 6.48 -26.44
C SER A 70 -0.62 7.29 -27.71
N ALA A 71 -1.36 7.02 -28.77
CA ALA A 71 -1.32 7.80 -30.01
C ALA A 71 -1.79 9.25 -29.81
N ASP A 72 -2.65 9.50 -28.81
CA ASP A 72 -3.00 10.84 -28.35
C ASP A 72 -2.61 11.03 -26.88
N ARG A 73 -1.39 11.55 -26.70
CA ARG A 73 -0.79 11.85 -25.42
C ARG A 73 -1.54 12.94 -24.64
N GLU A 74 -2.08 13.93 -25.34
CA GLU A 74 -2.77 15.08 -24.73
C GLU A 74 -4.17 14.70 -24.27
N ALA A 75 -4.91 13.89 -25.05
CA ALA A 75 -6.17 13.31 -24.59
C ALA A 75 -5.99 12.48 -23.30
N TRP A 76 -4.90 11.70 -23.19
CA TRP A 76 -4.58 11.01 -21.94
C TRP A 76 -4.26 11.98 -20.80
N LEU A 77 -3.40 12.99 -21.00
CA LEU A 77 -3.08 13.99 -19.95
C LEU A 77 -4.32 14.77 -19.48
N LYS A 78 -5.21 15.13 -20.41
CA LYS A 78 -6.47 15.80 -20.14
C LYS A 78 -7.42 14.94 -19.29
N LEU A 79 -7.41 13.62 -19.45
CA LEU A 79 -8.18 12.70 -18.62
C LEU A 79 -7.45 12.39 -17.29
N ALA A 80 -6.12 12.31 -17.30
CA ALA A 80 -5.29 11.88 -16.18
C ALA A 80 -4.90 12.98 -15.18
N PHE A 81 -5.01 14.27 -15.55
CA PHE A 81 -4.68 15.39 -14.67
C PHE A 81 -5.87 16.37 -14.52
N VAL A 82 -6.32 16.57 -13.28
CA VAL A 82 -7.42 17.46 -12.93
C VAL A 82 -6.97 18.53 -11.94
N VAL A 83 -7.24 19.81 -12.26
CA VAL A 83 -7.20 20.89 -11.25
C VAL A 83 -8.58 20.99 -10.59
N GLU A 84 -8.63 21.12 -9.27
CA GLU A 84 -9.87 21.31 -8.52
C GLU A 84 -9.69 22.42 -7.47
N GLU A 85 -10.42 23.54 -7.63
CA GLU A 85 -10.42 24.62 -6.64
C GLU A 85 -11.09 24.16 -5.34
N ARG A 86 -10.46 24.51 -4.23
CA ARG A 86 -10.95 24.39 -2.86
C ARG A 86 -11.15 25.79 -2.29
N GLY A 87 -11.85 25.87 -1.17
CA GLY A 87 -12.15 27.14 -0.50
C GLY A 87 -10.92 27.86 0.08
N PRO A 88 -11.09 28.65 1.15
CA PRO A 88 -10.03 29.53 1.67
C PRO A 88 -8.83 28.81 2.33
N SER A 89 -8.83 27.48 2.37
CA SER A 89 -7.78 26.61 2.95
C SER A 89 -7.98 25.17 2.48
N LEU A 90 -6.92 24.37 2.39
CA LEU A 90 -7.02 22.95 2.03
C LEU A 90 -7.52 22.08 3.18
N ASN A 91 -8.49 21.20 2.90
CA ASN A 91 -8.93 20.13 3.79
C ASN A 91 -8.65 18.75 3.17
N PRO A 92 -7.47 18.15 3.41
CA PRO A 92 -7.12 16.82 2.90
C PRO A 92 -8.08 15.71 3.30
N SER A 93 -8.67 15.79 4.49
CA SER A 93 -9.58 14.75 4.98
C SER A 93 -10.90 14.76 4.21
N GLU A 94 -11.48 15.94 3.98
CA GLU A 94 -12.66 16.12 3.13
C GLU A 94 -12.38 15.73 1.68
N PHE A 95 -11.22 16.11 1.13
CA PHE A 95 -10.84 15.69 -0.21
C PHE A 95 -10.77 14.17 -0.35
N VAL A 96 -9.99 13.50 0.50
CA VAL A 96 -9.83 12.03 0.49
C VAL A 96 -11.18 11.32 0.68
N GLN A 97 -12.07 11.84 1.53
CA GLN A 97 -13.42 11.30 1.71
C GLN A 97 -14.29 11.47 0.45
N SER A 98 -14.22 12.62 -0.23
CA SER A 98 -14.93 12.87 -1.50
C SER A 98 -14.41 11.99 -2.64
N ILE A 99 -13.08 11.77 -2.69
CA ILE A 99 -12.42 10.94 -3.69
C ILE A 99 -12.75 9.46 -3.48
N ALA A 100 -12.77 8.97 -2.25
CA ALA A 100 -13.12 7.59 -1.94
C ALA A 100 -14.59 7.23 -2.24
N LEU A 101 -15.42 8.20 -2.68
CA LEU A 101 -16.75 7.98 -3.25
C LEU A 101 -16.76 7.94 -4.79
N LYS A 102 -15.74 8.47 -5.47
CA LYS A 102 -15.52 8.30 -6.91
C LYS A 102 -15.19 6.83 -7.20
N ARG A 103 -15.14 6.45 -8.49
CA ARG A 103 -14.93 5.05 -8.93
C ARG A 103 -13.93 4.95 -10.06
N LEU A 104 -13.23 3.82 -10.09
CA LEU A 104 -12.36 3.41 -11.18
C LEU A 104 -13.03 2.34 -12.07
N PRO A 105 -12.66 2.26 -13.37
CA PRO A 105 -11.82 3.23 -14.09
C PRO A 105 -12.52 4.57 -14.27
N TYR A 106 -11.74 5.64 -14.42
CA TYR A 106 -12.28 6.89 -14.97
C TYR A 106 -12.39 6.76 -16.49
N THR A 107 -13.44 7.34 -17.08
CA THR A 107 -13.67 7.38 -18.53
C THR A 107 -13.84 8.81 -19.04
N ASP A 108 -13.55 9.02 -20.33
CA ASP A 108 -13.88 10.25 -21.08
C ASP A 108 -15.26 10.19 -21.76
N GLY A 109 -15.82 8.98 -21.90
CA GLY A 109 -17.06 8.69 -22.63
C GLY A 109 -16.84 8.06 -24.02
N ASN A 110 -15.59 8.05 -24.51
CA ASN A 110 -15.17 7.51 -25.81
C ASN A 110 -14.29 6.26 -25.63
N GLU A 111 -14.67 5.38 -24.70
CA GLU A 111 -13.97 4.12 -24.34
C GLU A 111 -12.56 4.27 -23.71
N THR A 112 -11.94 5.45 -23.71
CA THR A 112 -10.67 5.70 -22.99
C THR A 112 -10.87 5.46 -21.50
N THR A 113 -10.12 4.52 -20.93
CA THR A 113 -10.14 4.19 -19.49
C THR A 113 -8.79 4.49 -18.85
N ILE A 114 -8.81 5.05 -17.64
CA ILE A 114 -7.61 5.17 -16.80
C ILE A 114 -7.89 4.71 -15.36
N PHE A 115 -6.90 4.05 -14.76
CA PHE A 115 -6.96 3.47 -13.42
C PHE A 115 -6.11 4.25 -12.38
N LEU A 116 -5.48 5.35 -12.79
CA LEU A 116 -4.85 6.35 -11.94
C LEU A 116 -5.17 7.76 -12.49
N ARG A 117 -5.40 8.73 -11.60
CA ARG A 117 -5.57 10.16 -11.92
C ARG A 117 -4.83 11.01 -10.90
N ALA A 118 -4.10 12.01 -11.39
CA ALA A 118 -3.51 13.07 -10.60
C ALA A 118 -4.51 14.23 -10.40
N TYR A 119 -4.43 14.85 -9.22
CA TYR A 119 -5.23 15.98 -8.79
C TYR A 119 -4.32 17.08 -8.24
N LEU A 120 -4.42 18.28 -8.81
CA LEU A 120 -3.85 19.50 -8.25
C LEU A 120 -4.97 20.30 -7.56
N LEU A 121 -4.92 20.37 -6.24
CA LEU A 121 -5.80 21.19 -5.42
C LEU A 121 -5.21 22.57 -5.26
N THR A 122 -6.06 23.60 -5.31
CA THR A 122 -5.66 25.00 -5.12
C THR A 122 -6.65 25.69 -4.16
N THR A 123 -6.21 26.66 -3.37
CA THR A 123 -7.10 27.48 -2.52
C THR A 123 -7.49 28.80 -3.17
N SER A 124 -8.63 29.38 -2.77
CA SER A 124 -8.97 30.76 -3.16
C SER A 124 -8.18 31.84 -2.40
N LYS A 125 -7.51 31.47 -1.30
CA LYS A 125 -6.72 32.38 -0.44
C LYS A 125 -5.21 32.25 -0.67
N GLU A 126 -4.54 33.40 -0.70
CA GLU A 126 -3.09 33.61 -0.62
C GLU A 126 -2.70 34.11 0.80
N SER A 127 -1.49 33.81 1.28
CA SER A 127 -0.94 34.26 2.56
C SER A 127 -0.22 35.61 2.43
N ASP A 128 -0.01 36.27 3.57
CA ASP A 128 0.56 37.63 3.64
C ASP A 128 2.01 37.74 3.11
N ASP A 129 2.69 36.60 2.88
CA ASP A 129 4.03 36.49 2.28
C ASP A 129 4.02 36.09 0.79
N GLY A 130 2.86 36.07 0.13
CA GLY A 130 2.71 35.77 -1.29
C GLY A 130 2.78 34.28 -1.64
N ARG A 131 2.53 33.39 -0.67
CA ARG A 131 2.36 31.94 -0.92
C ARG A 131 0.89 31.57 -1.00
N LYS A 132 0.62 30.48 -1.70
CA LYS A 132 -0.70 29.84 -1.78
C LYS A 132 -0.59 28.36 -1.40
N GLU A 133 -1.63 27.83 -0.77
CA GLU A 133 -1.71 26.41 -0.40
C GLU A 133 -2.08 25.57 -1.63
N TYR A 134 -1.33 24.50 -1.84
CA TYR A 134 -1.51 23.56 -2.94
C TYR A 134 -1.42 22.11 -2.44
N GLY A 135 -2.12 21.22 -3.14
CA GLY A 135 -2.13 19.79 -2.83
C GLY A 135 -1.96 18.96 -4.09
N LEU A 136 -1.00 18.04 -4.12
CA LEU A 136 -0.78 17.11 -5.23
C LEU A 136 -1.13 15.69 -4.77
N TYR A 137 -2.11 15.07 -5.42
CA TYR A 137 -2.67 13.78 -5.02
C TYR A 137 -2.81 12.83 -6.22
N PHE A 138 -2.57 11.54 -6.00
CA PHE A 138 -3.04 10.47 -6.86
C PHE A 138 -4.31 9.83 -6.28
N HIS A 139 -5.26 9.51 -7.15
CA HIS A 139 -6.28 8.50 -6.87
C HIS A 139 -6.15 7.38 -7.90
N GLY A 140 -6.01 6.14 -7.46
CA GLY A 140 -5.82 5.01 -8.36
C GLY A 140 -6.06 3.65 -7.71
N SER A 141 -5.96 2.60 -8.51
CA SER A 141 -6.04 1.22 -8.03
C SER A 141 -4.76 0.85 -7.30
N HIS A 142 -4.87 0.10 -6.20
CA HIS A 142 -3.71 -0.49 -5.53
C HIS A 142 -2.97 -1.52 -6.41
N SER A 143 -3.60 -1.99 -7.51
CA SER A 143 -2.93 -2.75 -8.57
C SER A 143 -1.99 -1.91 -9.44
N ILE A 144 -1.92 -0.59 -9.27
CA ILE A 144 -1.05 0.32 -10.06
C ILE A 144 -0.16 1.20 -9.17
N ILE A 145 -0.55 1.42 -7.91
CA ILE A 145 0.23 2.19 -6.93
C ILE A 145 0.25 1.54 -5.55
N ASP A 146 1.45 1.21 -5.08
CA ASP A 146 1.72 0.94 -3.66
C ASP A 146 2.03 2.23 -2.89
N ALA A 147 1.72 2.25 -1.60
CA ALA A 147 1.79 3.47 -0.78
C ALA A 147 3.21 4.07 -0.66
N GLY A 148 4.26 3.26 -0.60
CA GLY A 148 5.66 3.73 -0.57
C GLY A 148 6.09 4.34 -1.90
N PRO A 149 6.09 3.58 -3.01
CA PRO A 149 6.45 4.08 -4.33
C PRO A 149 5.60 5.26 -4.83
N ALA A 150 4.31 5.33 -4.46
CA ALA A 150 3.49 6.49 -4.80
C ALA A 150 3.99 7.80 -4.14
N LEU A 151 4.63 7.74 -2.97
CA LEU A 151 5.32 8.89 -2.38
C LEU A 151 6.60 9.24 -3.14
N HIS A 152 7.35 8.24 -3.64
CA HIS A 152 8.51 8.49 -4.50
C HIS A 152 8.10 9.16 -5.83
N ALA A 153 7.00 8.72 -6.43
CA ALA A 153 6.40 9.34 -7.62
C ALA A 153 5.92 10.78 -7.38
N LEU A 154 5.27 11.05 -6.23
CA LEU A 154 4.91 12.42 -5.83
C LEU A 154 6.15 13.29 -5.63
N ASN A 155 7.21 12.75 -5.00
CA ASN A 155 8.48 13.45 -4.83
C ASN A 155 9.15 13.77 -6.18
N LEU A 156 9.21 12.82 -7.12
CA LEU A 156 9.71 13.05 -8.48
C LEU A 156 8.90 14.13 -9.22
N MET A 157 7.56 14.10 -9.09
CA MET A 157 6.72 15.16 -9.65
C MET A 157 7.02 16.53 -9.04
N CYS A 158 7.17 16.61 -7.71
CA CYS A 158 7.60 17.85 -7.05
C CYS A 158 8.97 18.31 -7.57
N GLU A 159 9.97 17.43 -7.65
CA GLU A 159 11.31 17.74 -8.17
C GLU A 159 11.22 18.40 -9.57
N TRP A 160 10.46 17.84 -10.52
CA TRP A 160 10.24 18.49 -11.82
C TRP A 160 9.46 19.81 -11.73
N ILE A 161 8.44 19.91 -10.87
CA ILE A 161 7.66 21.15 -10.68
C ILE A 161 8.54 22.32 -10.19
N SER A 162 9.51 22.07 -9.32
CA SER A 162 10.46 23.11 -8.88
C SER A 162 11.46 23.51 -9.98
N GLY A 163 11.80 22.59 -10.88
CA GLY A 163 12.92 22.71 -11.82
C GLY A 163 14.21 22.01 -11.35
N GLU A 164 14.16 21.22 -10.27
CA GLU A 164 15.29 20.46 -9.71
C GLU A 164 15.42 19.02 -10.24
N GLY A 165 14.33 18.46 -10.78
CA GLY A 165 14.30 17.09 -11.30
C GLY A 165 15.14 16.92 -12.56
N MET A 166 15.77 15.75 -12.71
CA MET A 166 16.61 15.42 -13.88
C MET A 166 15.84 15.60 -15.20
N ASP A 167 16.53 16.08 -16.24
CA ASP A 167 15.94 16.25 -17.56
C ASP A 167 15.67 14.88 -18.21
N VAL A 168 14.39 14.49 -18.22
CA VAL A 168 13.93 13.22 -18.78
C VAL A 168 13.81 13.40 -20.29
N ARG A 169 14.79 12.90 -21.04
CA ARG A 169 14.71 12.83 -22.51
C ARG A 169 13.61 11.83 -22.92
N ILE A 170 12.44 12.37 -23.25
CA ILE A 170 11.30 11.57 -23.69
C ILE A 170 11.42 11.28 -25.19
N GLU A 171 11.86 10.08 -25.54
CA GLU A 171 11.77 9.52 -26.89
C GLU A 171 10.45 8.74 -27.03
N PRO A 172 9.46 9.21 -27.82
CA PRO A 172 8.15 8.55 -27.92
C PRO A 172 8.26 7.11 -28.43
N SER A 173 7.48 6.19 -27.85
CA SER A 173 7.48 4.74 -28.17
C SER A 173 8.67 3.94 -27.61
N GLU A 174 9.53 4.54 -26.79
CA GLU A 174 10.55 3.83 -26.00
C GLU A 174 10.10 3.56 -24.56
N GLU A 175 9.03 4.21 -24.07
CA GLU A 175 8.71 4.26 -22.65
C GLU A 175 8.28 2.91 -22.03
N TRP A 176 7.78 1.99 -22.85
CA TRP A 176 7.44 0.62 -22.42
C TRP A 176 8.64 -0.15 -21.85
N LYS A 177 9.89 0.25 -22.18
CA LYS A 177 11.12 -0.31 -21.58
C LYS A 177 11.23 -0.04 -20.08
N ASN A 178 10.50 0.97 -19.59
CA ASN A 178 10.46 1.36 -18.18
C ASN A 178 9.29 0.70 -17.42
N LEU A 179 8.58 -0.26 -18.02
CA LEU A 179 7.60 -1.07 -17.29
C LEU A 179 8.29 -1.83 -16.14
N PRO A 180 7.61 -1.99 -14.98
CA PRO A 180 8.16 -2.74 -13.87
C PRO A 180 8.42 -4.19 -14.29
N VAL A 181 9.57 -4.72 -13.88
CA VAL A 181 9.88 -6.16 -13.94
C VAL A 181 9.08 -6.91 -12.86
N ASP A 182 9.01 -8.24 -12.91
CA ASP A 182 8.25 -8.99 -11.89
C ASP A 182 8.89 -8.88 -10.49
N PRO A 183 8.14 -9.15 -9.40
CA PRO A 183 8.64 -8.93 -8.03
C PRO A 183 9.79 -9.86 -7.63
N ILE A 184 9.86 -11.06 -8.22
CA ILE A 184 10.97 -12.00 -8.04
C ILE A 184 12.20 -11.46 -8.77
N THR A 185 12.08 -11.08 -10.05
CA THR A 185 13.19 -10.42 -10.79
C THR A 185 13.65 -9.14 -10.11
N ALA A 186 12.73 -8.28 -9.67
CA ALA A 186 13.02 -7.01 -9.00
C ALA A 186 13.85 -7.21 -7.72
N THR A 187 13.63 -8.31 -7.00
CA THR A 187 14.35 -8.65 -5.76
C THR A 187 15.57 -9.55 -5.95
N GLY A 188 15.89 -9.92 -7.19
CA GLY A 188 17.14 -10.59 -7.58
C GLY A 188 17.00 -11.94 -8.27
N GLY A 189 15.78 -12.35 -8.61
CA GLY A 189 15.46 -13.68 -9.13
C GLY A 189 15.27 -14.72 -8.01
N PRO A 190 15.13 -16.01 -8.37
CA PRO A 190 15.04 -17.10 -7.40
C PRO A 190 16.27 -17.19 -6.49
N SER A 191 16.02 -17.19 -5.19
CA SER A 191 17.05 -17.35 -4.15
C SER A 191 17.68 -18.75 -4.18
N LYS A 192 19.00 -18.85 -3.99
CA LYS A 192 19.69 -20.15 -3.88
C LYS A 192 19.40 -20.82 -2.53
N GLU A 193 19.01 -20.01 -1.56
CA GLU A 193 18.61 -20.36 -0.22
C GLU A 193 17.12 -20.79 -0.16
N TRP A 194 16.38 -20.74 -1.29
CA TRP A 194 14.95 -21.05 -1.36
C TRP A 194 14.63 -22.45 -0.81
N GLU A 195 15.32 -23.50 -1.27
CA GLU A 195 15.11 -24.89 -0.84
C GLU A 195 15.38 -25.15 0.66
N THR A 196 15.87 -24.17 1.41
CA THR A 196 16.19 -24.30 2.84
C THR A 196 15.56 -23.20 3.68
N ALA A 197 16.02 -21.95 3.55
CA ALA A 197 15.46 -20.80 4.25
C ALA A 197 14.06 -20.45 3.73
N GLY A 198 13.86 -20.47 2.41
CA GLY A 198 12.57 -20.17 1.78
C GLY A 198 11.48 -21.19 2.16
N MET A 199 11.77 -22.48 2.04
CA MET A 199 10.84 -23.56 2.41
C MET A 199 10.55 -23.58 3.91
N ARG A 200 11.54 -23.30 4.78
CA ARG A 200 11.28 -23.08 6.22
C ARG A 200 10.33 -21.91 6.43
N LEU A 201 10.58 -20.76 5.80
CA LEU A 201 9.77 -19.56 6.00
C LEU A 201 8.34 -19.72 5.45
N LEU A 202 8.19 -20.46 4.34
CA LEU A 202 6.91 -20.87 3.79
C LEU A 202 6.15 -21.81 4.73
N GLN A 203 6.84 -22.78 5.36
CA GLN A 203 6.27 -23.62 6.41
C GLN A 203 5.83 -22.78 7.63
N GLU A 204 6.66 -21.85 8.11
CA GLU A 204 6.28 -20.93 9.21
C GLU A 204 5.03 -20.11 8.86
N PHE A 205 4.92 -19.62 7.62
CA PHE A 205 3.70 -18.94 7.14
C PHE A 205 2.49 -19.88 7.13
N ALA A 206 2.63 -21.11 6.61
CA ALA A 206 1.56 -22.09 6.56
C ALA A 206 1.08 -22.48 7.98
N GLU A 207 2.02 -22.71 8.90
CA GLU A 207 1.73 -23.00 10.31
C GLU A 207 0.97 -21.86 10.98
N GLN A 208 1.41 -20.60 10.87
CA GLN A 208 0.71 -19.45 11.47
C GLN A 208 -0.70 -19.24 10.90
N ASN A 209 -0.93 -19.53 9.62
CA ASN A 209 -2.27 -19.48 9.02
C ASN A 209 -3.15 -20.67 9.47
N ALA A 210 -2.57 -21.85 9.66
CA ALA A 210 -3.28 -23.04 10.16
C ALA A 210 -3.64 -23.01 11.66
N ARG A 211 -3.12 -22.04 12.45
CA ARG A 211 -3.41 -21.95 13.89
C ARG A 211 -4.91 -21.69 14.15
N THR A 212 -5.54 -22.65 14.82
CA THR A 212 -6.97 -22.68 15.17
C THR A 212 -7.36 -21.79 16.35
N THR A 213 -6.39 -21.30 17.14
CA THR A 213 -6.63 -20.27 18.17
C THR A 213 -7.31 -19.05 17.53
N PRO A 214 -8.40 -18.51 18.08
CA PRO A 214 -9.02 -17.31 17.52
C PRO A 214 -8.13 -16.08 17.76
N CYS A 215 -7.90 -15.27 16.73
CA CYS A 215 -7.38 -13.93 16.91
C CYS A 215 -8.43 -13.07 17.65
N HIS A 216 -7.99 -12.26 18.61
CA HIS A 216 -8.86 -11.26 19.21
C HIS A 216 -9.28 -10.20 18.16
N THR A 217 -10.43 -9.54 18.34
CA THR A 217 -10.83 -8.42 17.48
C THR A 217 -11.88 -7.55 18.16
N LEU A 218 -12.16 -6.37 17.61
CA LEU A 218 -13.25 -5.51 18.06
C LEU A 218 -14.60 -6.18 17.76
N ALA A 219 -15.51 -6.19 18.75
CA ALA A 219 -16.90 -6.58 18.51
C ALA A 219 -17.54 -5.56 17.55
N PRO A 220 -18.07 -5.98 16.39
CA PRO A 220 -18.68 -5.04 15.44
C PRO A 220 -19.99 -4.49 16.03
N PRO A 221 -20.23 -3.16 15.99
CA PRO A 221 -21.40 -2.54 16.63
C PRO A 221 -22.73 -2.94 15.97
N THR A 222 -22.70 -3.38 14.70
CA THR A 222 -23.82 -4.02 14.03
C THR A 222 -23.36 -5.35 13.41
N ARG A 223 -24.21 -6.38 13.48
CA ARG A 223 -23.93 -7.69 12.84
C ARG A 223 -24.13 -7.64 11.32
N GLU A 224 -25.03 -6.78 10.87
CA GLU A 224 -25.32 -6.48 9.47
C GLU A 224 -24.78 -5.10 9.09
N VAL A 225 -24.29 -4.95 7.86
CA VAL A 225 -23.80 -3.68 7.31
C VAL A 225 -24.55 -3.43 5.99
N ASN A 226 -25.85 -3.18 6.12
CA ASN A 226 -26.78 -3.07 4.98
C ASN A 226 -26.64 -1.73 4.21
N LEU A 227 -25.68 -0.87 4.59
CA LEU A 227 -25.38 0.41 3.94
C LEU A 227 -23.86 0.59 3.80
N SER A 228 -23.41 0.84 2.56
CA SER A 228 -22.02 1.23 2.28
C SER A 228 -21.83 2.73 2.50
N LEU A 229 -21.70 3.13 3.76
CA LEU A 229 -21.37 4.51 4.14
C LEU A 229 -20.06 5.03 3.49
N PRO A 230 -19.86 6.35 3.39
CA PRO A 230 -18.55 6.93 3.12
C PRO A 230 -17.53 6.46 4.18
N PRO A 231 -16.25 6.26 3.82
CA PRO A 231 -15.21 6.04 4.82
C PRO A 231 -15.01 7.32 5.62
N LEU A 232 -14.94 7.22 6.96
CA LEU A 232 -14.58 8.33 7.83
C LEU A 232 -13.08 8.28 8.14
N ARG A 233 -12.37 9.39 7.97
CA ARG A 233 -10.94 9.51 8.32
C ARG A 233 -10.80 10.37 9.57
N HIS A 234 -10.34 9.76 10.65
CA HIS A 234 -9.86 10.47 11.83
C HIS A 234 -8.32 10.54 11.78
N THR A 235 -7.76 11.70 12.10
CA THR A 235 -6.31 11.94 12.16
C THR A 235 -5.99 12.47 13.54
N ILE A 236 -4.95 11.93 14.17
CA ILE A 236 -4.36 12.45 15.41
C ILE A 236 -2.89 12.72 15.10
N THR A 237 -2.47 13.97 15.25
CA THR A 237 -1.10 14.41 14.98
C THR A 237 -0.42 14.72 16.32
N ALA A 238 0.66 14.00 16.62
CA ALA A 238 1.53 14.34 17.74
C ALA A 238 2.44 15.52 17.38
N SER A 239 2.81 16.35 18.35
CA SER A 239 3.80 17.41 18.16
C SER A 239 5.18 16.83 17.81
N GLU A 240 6.07 17.67 17.27
CA GLU A 240 7.49 17.31 17.07
C GLU A 240 8.14 16.85 18.39
N SER A 241 7.88 17.55 19.49
CA SER A 241 8.37 17.22 20.84
C SER A 241 7.89 15.85 21.34
N GLU A 242 6.61 15.52 21.16
CA GLU A 242 6.06 14.21 21.53
C GLU A 242 6.62 13.11 20.64
N THR A 243 6.71 13.36 19.34
CA THR A 243 7.26 12.42 18.35
C THR A 243 8.73 12.10 18.65
N ALA A 244 9.54 13.12 18.92
CA ALA A 244 10.94 12.97 19.32
C ALA A 244 11.09 12.19 20.64
N ALA A 245 10.24 12.46 21.63
CA ALA A 245 10.22 11.72 22.89
C ALA A 245 9.85 10.23 22.69
N ILE A 246 8.82 9.95 21.88
CA ILE A 246 8.40 8.57 21.54
C ILE A 246 9.52 7.82 20.81
N ILE A 247 10.16 8.44 19.83
CA ILE A 247 11.31 7.85 19.10
C ILE A 247 12.48 7.57 20.06
N ALA A 248 12.79 8.50 20.98
CA ALA A 248 13.87 8.34 21.94
C ALA A 248 13.60 7.20 22.93
N GLU A 249 12.38 7.06 23.46
CA GLU A 249 12.01 5.97 24.36
C GLU A 249 11.94 4.61 23.63
N ALA A 250 11.36 4.55 22.42
CA ALA A 250 11.35 3.33 21.61
C ALA A 250 12.78 2.81 21.35
N LYS A 251 13.70 3.71 21.00
CA LYS A 251 15.13 3.39 20.83
C LYS A 251 15.80 2.89 22.11
N LYS A 252 15.50 3.47 23.29
CA LYS A 252 16.00 2.98 24.58
C LYS A 252 15.48 1.59 24.94
N LEU A 253 14.24 1.28 24.54
CA LEU A 253 13.58 -0.01 24.79
C LEU A 253 13.99 -1.13 23.83
N GLY A 254 14.70 -0.78 22.74
CA GLY A 254 15.10 -1.72 21.70
C GLY A 254 13.98 -2.11 20.73
N VAL A 255 12.99 -1.24 20.53
CA VAL A 255 11.83 -1.50 19.65
C VAL A 255 11.66 -0.40 18.60
N SER A 256 11.10 -0.77 17.44
CA SER A 256 10.68 0.19 16.43
C SER A 256 9.43 0.97 16.86
N VAL A 257 9.25 2.16 16.30
CA VAL A 257 8.02 2.96 16.48
C VAL A 257 6.81 2.17 15.97
N SER A 258 6.96 1.44 14.85
CA SER A 258 5.90 0.57 14.30
C SER A 258 5.47 -0.51 15.29
N ALA A 259 6.41 -1.24 15.90
CA ALA A 259 6.09 -2.25 16.91
C ALA A 259 5.39 -1.64 18.15
N LEU A 260 5.80 -0.44 18.57
CA LEU A 260 5.17 0.29 19.68
C LEU A 260 3.73 0.73 19.35
N PHE A 261 3.46 1.22 18.14
CA PHE A 261 2.11 1.62 17.73
C PHE A 261 1.19 0.41 17.47
N HIS A 262 1.70 -0.69 16.90
CA HIS A 262 0.94 -1.94 16.77
C HIS A 262 0.60 -2.53 18.16
N ALA A 263 1.51 -2.43 19.14
CA ALA A 263 1.24 -2.81 20.52
C ALA A 263 0.17 -1.93 21.17
N ALA A 264 0.27 -0.61 21.02
CA ALA A 264 -0.73 0.34 21.54
C ALA A 264 -2.13 0.10 20.92
N PHE A 265 -2.20 -0.17 19.62
CA PHE A 265 -3.44 -0.50 18.92
C PHE A 265 -4.06 -1.80 19.46
N CYS A 266 -3.28 -2.86 19.62
CA CYS A 266 -3.74 -4.12 20.21
C CYS A 266 -4.29 -3.92 21.63
N LEU A 267 -3.57 -3.21 22.50
CA LEU A 267 -4.04 -2.97 23.86
C LEU A 267 -5.27 -2.06 23.91
N ALA A 268 -5.42 -1.12 22.96
CA ALA A 268 -6.64 -0.34 22.80
C ALA A 268 -7.84 -1.20 22.37
N GLN A 269 -7.65 -2.16 21.45
CA GLN A 269 -8.70 -3.10 21.05
C GLN A 269 -9.19 -3.93 22.24
N ILE A 270 -8.27 -4.45 23.06
CA ILE A 270 -8.61 -5.22 24.28
C ILE A 270 -9.31 -4.34 25.32
N LYS A 271 -8.96 -3.05 25.41
CA LYS A 271 -9.64 -2.08 26.28
C LYS A 271 -11.07 -1.76 25.81
N MET A 272 -11.34 -1.86 24.50
CA MET A 272 -12.68 -1.70 23.91
C MET A 272 -13.51 -2.99 23.91
N ASN A 273 -12.86 -4.16 23.85
CA ASN A 273 -13.49 -5.48 23.90
C ASN A 273 -12.72 -6.40 24.85
N PRO A 274 -12.98 -6.37 26.16
CA PRO A 274 -12.22 -7.16 27.14
C PRO A 274 -12.23 -8.67 26.85
N ILE A 275 -11.04 -9.26 26.78
CA ILE A 275 -10.87 -10.72 26.65
C ILE A 275 -11.32 -11.39 27.95
N PRO A 276 -12.24 -12.40 27.90
CA PRO A 276 -12.67 -13.12 29.10
C PRO A 276 -11.53 -13.83 29.81
N GLU A 277 -11.64 -13.95 31.14
CA GLU A 277 -10.66 -14.70 31.93
C GLU A 277 -10.60 -16.18 31.50
N GLY A 278 -9.39 -16.70 31.31
CA GLY A 278 -9.15 -18.05 30.80
C GLY A 278 -9.35 -18.25 29.29
N ALA A 279 -9.70 -17.22 28.52
CA ALA A 279 -9.84 -17.35 27.06
C ALA A 279 -8.47 -17.35 26.35
N GLU A 280 -8.17 -18.43 25.62
CA GLU A 280 -7.01 -18.50 24.74
C GLU A 280 -7.27 -17.74 23.43
N VAL A 281 -6.55 -16.63 23.23
CA VAL A 281 -6.65 -15.81 22.01
C VAL A 281 -5.27 -15.37 21.51
N ASP A 282 -5.17 -15.21 20.19
CA ASP A 282 -4.00 -14.64 19.51
C ASP A 282 -4.09 -13.10 19.37
N PHE A 283 -2.94 -12.50 19.13
CA PHE A 283 -2.78 -11.10 18.75
C PHE A 283 -3.73 -10.67 17.61
N PRO A 284 -4.38 -9.48 17.70
CA PRO A 284 -5.54 -9.13 16.90
C PRO A 284 -5.30 -8.73 15.42
N SER A 285 -4.05 -8.51 14.97
CA SER A 285 -3.75 -8.50 13.53
C SER A 285 -3.03 -9.79 13.17
N SER A 286 -3.63 -10.59 12.27
CA SER A 286 -3.03 -11.84 11.79
C SER A 286 -1.79 -11.59 10.94
N SER A 287 -1.74 -10.46 10.24
CA SER A 287 -0.60 -10.01 9.45
C SER A 287 -0.25 -8.54 9.64
N ILE A 288 0.93 -8.16 9.15
CA ILE A 288 1.46 -6.79 9.03
C ILE A 288 2.05 -6.61 7.63
N THR A 289 1.74 -5.50 6.95
CA THR A 289 2.35 -5.12 5.67
C THR A 289 3.73 -4.51 5.88
N VAL A 290 4.73 -4.93 5.09
CA VAL A 290 6.12 -4.43 5.15
C VAL A 290 6.66 -4.15 3.74
N SER A 291 7.52 -3.13 3.59
CA SER A 291 8.11 -2.75 2.29
C SER A 291 9.19 -3.75 1.84
N LEU A 292 9.19 -4.03 0.54
CA LEU A 292 10.18 -4.83 -0.18
C LEU A 292 11.30 -3.99 -0.82
N GLU A 293 11.26 -2.66 -0.78
CA GLU A 293 12.21 -1.77 -1.47
C GLU A 293 13.68 -2.12 -1.15
N ARG A 294 14.00 -2.43 0.11
CA ARG A 294 15.34 -2.83 0.56
C ARG A 294 15.84 -4.18 0.01
N TYR A 295 14.94 -5.01 -0.53
CA TYR A 295 15.27 -6.25 -1.22
C TYR A 295 15.49 -6.04 -2.71
N MET A 296 15.09 -4.92 -3.30
CA MET A 296 15.26 -4.67 -4.73
C MET A 296 16.74 -4.68 -5.13
N LYS A 297 17.02 -5.10 -6.37
CA LYS A 297 18.37 -5.23 -6.92
C LYS A 297 18.54 -4.36 -8.17
N PRO A 298 19.73 -3.75 -8.37
CA PRO A 298 20.05 -3.05 -9.61
C PRO A 298 19.84 -3.97 -10.84
N PRO A 299 19.18 -3.51 -11.92
CA PRO A 299 18.94 -2.10 -12.25
C PRO A 299 17.80 -1.37 -11.53
N VAL A 300 16.88 -2.08 -10.87
CA VAL A 300 15.61 -1.48 -10.41
C VAL A 300 15.86 -0.30 -9.48
N ASP A 301 15.31 0.86 -9.84
CA ASP A 301 15.21 2.04 -8.96
C ASP A 301 13.86 1.97 -8.22
N PRO A 302 13.84 1.87 -6.87
CA PRO A 302 12.60 1.82 -6.11
C PRO A 302 11.72 3.08 -6.30
N ARG A 303 12.28 4.18 -6.81
CA ARG A 303 11.54 5.43 -7.04
C ARG A 303 10.64 5.39 -8.28
N THR A 304 10.89 4.50 -9.23
CA THR A 304 10.08 4.34 -10.45
C THR A 304 9.32 3.01 -10.50
N HIS A 305 9.60 2.09 -9.57
CA HIS A 305 8.93 0.80 -9.46
C HIS A 305 7.63 0.92 -8.64
N LEU A 306 6.54 1.39 -9.26
CA LEU A 306 5.35 1.87 -8.52
C LEU A 306 4.45 0.80 -7.89
N ILE A 307 4.69 -0.47 -8.17
CA ILE A 307 3.88 -1.63 -7.74
C ILE A 307 4.71 -2.64 -6.95
N THR A 308 4.02 -3.60 -6.34
CA THR A 308 4.53 -4.82 -5.69
C THR A 308 5.80 -4.63 -4.85
N SER A 309 5.88 -3.48 -4.21
CA SER A 309 6.96 -3.02 -3.33
C SER A 309 6.64 -3.31 -1.86
N MET A 310 5.70 -4.22 -1.61
CA MET A 310 5.29 -4.64 -0.28
C MET A 310 4.97 -6.14 -0.25
N THR A 311 5.05 -6.72 0.94
CA THR A 311 4.58 -8.06 1.28
C THR A 311 3.84 -8.01 2.61
N THR A 312 3.23 -9.12 3.03
CA THR A 312 2.67 -9.27 4.38
C THR A 312 3.40 -10.36 5.15
N ILE A 313 3.65 -10.11 6.43
CA ILE A 313 4.25 -11.07 7.38
C ILE A 313 3.22 -11.45 8.46
N PRO A 314 3.18 -12.69 8.95
CA PRO A 314 2.26 -13.07 10.02
C PRO A 314 2.74 -12.51 11.37
N SER A 315 1.79 -12.04 12.19
CA SER A 315 2.04 -11.37 13.48
C SER A 315 1.34 -12.04 14.66
N ARG A 316 1.01 -13.32 14.53
CA ARG A 316 0.24 -14.09 15.52
C ARG A 316 1.12 -14.60 16.65
N PHE A 317 0.82 -14.16 17.87
CA PHE A 317 1.36 -14.72 19.12
C PHE A 317 0.28 -14.78 20.20
N SER A 318 0.44 -15.69 21.16
CA SER A 318 -0.52 -15.88 22.26
C SER A 318 -0.55 -14.67 23.19
N MET A 319 -1.75 -14.17 23.50
CA MET A 319 -1.94 -13.03 24.38
C MET A 319 -1.83 -13.38 25.87
N ALA A 320 -1.68 -14.66 26.24
CA ALA A 320 -1.73 -15.12 27.64
C ALA A 320 -0.72 -14.38 28.55
N GLN A 321 0.54 -14.26 28.13
CA GLN A 321 1.57 -13.56 28.92
C GLN A 321 1.29 -12.05 29.05
N VAL A 322 0.81 -11.43 27.97
CA VAL A 322 0.45 -10.00 27.93
C VAL A 322 -0.72 -9.70 28.88
N LEU A 323 -1.70 -10.60 28.99
CA LEU A 323 -2.84 -10.43 29.89
C LEU A 323 -2.46 -10.60 31.37
N MET A 324 -1.45 -11.43 31.68
CA MET A 324 -0.95 -11.63 33.05
C MET A 324 -0.24 -10.40 33.61
N GLU A 325 0.48 -9.63 32.78
CA GLU A 325 1.11 -8.37 33.20
C GLU A 325 0.03 -7.33 33.56
N ARG A 326 0.06 -6.82 34.79
CA ARG A 326 -0.95 -5.91 35.36
C ARG A 326 -0.63 -4.44 35.17
N ASN A 327 0.65 -4.08 34.97
CA ASN A 327 1.07 -2.70 34.75
C ASN A 327 0.91 -2.31 33.26
N GLU A 328 0.06 -1.33 32.94
CA GLU A 328 -0.22 -0.94 31.55
C GLU A 328 1.06 -0.58 30.74
N LYS A 329 2.06 0.06 31.37
CA LYS A 329 3.34 0.39 30.70
C LYS A 329 4.20 -0.84 30.45
N ALA A 330 4.33 -1.74 31.42
CA ALA A 330 5.06 -3.00 31.24
C ALA A 330 4.38 -3.89 30.19
N ARG A 331 3.04 -3.95 30.19
CA ARG A 331 2.22 -4.65 29.20
C ARG A 331 2.49 -4.11 27.78
N LEU A 332 2.46 -2.79 27.60
CA LEU A 332 2.79 -2.14 26.32
C LEU A 332 4.21 -2.49 25.84
N ILE A 333 5.20 -2.44 26.72
CA ILE A 333 6.59 -2.78 26.40
C ILE A 333 6.73 -4.27 26.03
N MET A 334 6.05 -5.17 26.75
CA MET A 334 6.04 -6.61 26.45
C MET A 334 5.44 -6.88 25.06
N THR A 335 4.26 -6.34 24.76
CA THR A 335 3.62 -6.51 23.44
C THR A 335 4.46 -5.90 22.32
N ALA A 336 5.09 -4.74 22.55
CA ALA A 336 5.98 -4.12 21.56
C ALA A 336 7.24 -4.95 21.29
N LYS A 337 7.78 -5.66 22.29
CA LYS A 337 8.92 -6.58 22.10
C LYS A 337 8.52 -7.84 21.33
N LEU A 338 7.40 -8.47 21.66
CA LEU A 338 6.88 -9.62 20.90
C LEU A 338 6.64 -9.26 19.42
N LEU A 339 6.12 -8.06 19.15
CA LEU A 339 5.98 -7.53 17.79
C LEU A 339 7.33 -7.25 17.12
N GLN A 340 8.31 -6.71 17.85
CA GLN A 340 9.65 -6.50 17.31
C GLN A 340 10.34 -7.83 16.98
N GLU A 341 10.18 -8.87 17.80
CA GLU A 341 10.68 -10.22 17.53
C GLU A 341 10.01 -10.86 16.29
N CYS A 342 8.72 -10.59 16.04
CA CYS A 342 8.06 -10.93 14.79
C CYS A 342 8.67 -10.17 13.60
N PHE A 343 8.83 -8.84 13.69
CA PHE A 343 9.47 -8.05 12.64
C PHE A 343 10.88 -8.57 12.35
N ASP A 344 11.73 -8.70 13.35
CA ASP A 344 13.14 -9.08 13.18
C ASP A 344 13.26 -10.49 12.57
N ARG A 345 12.42 -11.45 12.96
CA ARG A 345 12.41 -12.81 12.38
C ARG A 345 12.19 -12.80 10.87
N TYR A 346 11.15 -12.12 10.39
CA TYR A 346 10.84 -12.08 8.96
C TYR A 346 11.77 -11.13 8.21
N LEU A 347 12.16 -10.01 8.81
CA LEU A 347 12.93 -8.96 8.15
C LEU A 347 14.45 -9.22 8.09
N VAL A 348 14.97 -10.30 8.66
CA VAL A 348 16.35 -10.76 8.37
C VAL A 348 16.43 -11.82 7.26
N ASP A 349 15.31 -12.45 6.87
CA ASP A 349 15.35 -13.55 5.91
C ASP A 349 15.44 -13.04 4.46
N PRO A 350 16.40 -13.53 3.64
CA PRO A 350 16.55 -13.12 2.24
C PRO A 350 15.42 -13.62 1.34
N CYS A 351 14.72 -14.69 1.71
CA CYS A 351 13.66 -15.32 0.90
C CYS A 351 12.28 -14.68 1.10
N LEU A 352 12.11 -13.74 2.04
CA LEU A 352 10.82 -13.09 2.32
C LEU A 352 10.07 -12.54 1.08
N PRO A 353 10.70 -11.93 0.06
CA PRO A 353 9.98 -11.48 -1.13
C PRO A 353 9.33 -12.63 -1.91
N LEU A 354 9.95 -13.80 -1.88
CA LEU A 354 9.54 -14.97 -2.65
C LEU A 354 8.41 -15.75 -1.95
N VAL A 355 8.35 -15.73 -0.62
CA VAL A 355 7.33 -16.46 0.15
C VAL A 355 5.92 -16.05 -0.23
N PHE A 356 5.63 -14.77 -0.43
CA PHE A 356 4.28 -14.32 -0.74
C PHE A 356 3.81 -14.77 -2.14
N ALA A 357 4.73 -14.77 -3.12
CA ALA A 357 4.47 -15.35 -4.44
C ALA A 357 4.26 -16.89 -4.35
N ALA A 358 5.10 -17.58 -3.56
CA ALA A 358 5.01 -19.03 -3.37
C ALA A 358 3.73 -19.47 -2.62
N VAL A 359 3.26 -18.71 -1.63
CA VAL A 359 1.95 -18.97 -1.00
C VAL A 359 0.84 -18.86 -2.06
N GLY A 360 0.90 -17.84 -2.92
CA GLY A 360 -0.06 -17.66 -4.03
C GLY A 360 -0.07 -18.81 -5.05
N THR A 361 1.08 -19.40 -5.39
CA THR A 361 1.14 -20.54 -6.32
C THR A 361 0.80 -21.88 -5.67
N THR A 362 1.11 -22.07 -4.38
CA THR A 362 0.85 -23.35 -3.68
C THR A 362 -0.64 -23.68 -3.61
N VAL A 363 -1.54 -22.68 -3.56
CA VAL A 363 -2.99 -22.88 -3.57
C VAL A 363 -3.49 -23.57 -4.86
N VAL A 364 -2.77 -23.44 -5.98
CA VAL A 364 -3.24 -23.89 -7.30
C VAL A 364 -3.14 -25.41 -7.44
N ALA A 365 -2.11 -26.05 -6.88
CA ALA A 365 -1.88 -27.49 -7.02
C ALA A 365 -3.00 -28.36 -6.42
N ASP A 366 -3.62 -27.90 -5.32
CA ASP A 366 -4.75 -28.60 -4.65
C ASP A 366 -6.10 -28.41 -5.36
N LEU A 367 -6.18 -27.58 -6.41
CA LEU A 367 -7.40 -27.29 -7.16
C LEU A 367 -7.50 -28.07 -8.48
N ASP A 368 -6.38 -28.42 -9.11
CA ASP A 368 -6.33 -29.04 -10.44
C ASP A 368 -6.50 -30.58 -10.45
N GLY A 369 -7.16 -31.17 -9.44
CA GLY A 369 -7.82 -32.48 -9.62
C GLY A 369 -7.58 -33.61 -8.61
N THR A 370 -7.34 -33.32 -7.32
CA THR A 370 -7.46 -34.34 -6.24
C THR A 370 -8.53 -33.96 -5.23
N GLU A 371 -9.28 -34.94 -4.70
CA GLU A 371 -10.26 -34.74 -3.64
C GLU A 371 -9.56 -34.45 -2.28
N SER A 372 -9.05 -33.23 -2.12
CA SER A 372 -8.31 -32.81 -0.92
C SER A 372 -9.22 -32.61 0.29
N THR A 373 -8.82 -33.16 1.43
CA THR A 373 -9.67 -33.28 2.62
C THR A 373 -9.72 -31.99 3.44
N GLY A 374 -10.56 -31.04 3.01
CA GLY A 374 -11.05 -29.94 3.85
C GLY A 374 -10.09 -28.76 4.11
N GLN A 375 -8.85 -28.81 3.62
CA GLN A 375 -7.88 -27.71 3.81
C GLN A 375 -8.09 -26.48 2.92
N GLN A 376 -8.93 -26.57 1.87
CA GLN A 376 -9.24 -25.48 0.92
C GLN A 376 -9.66 -24.15 1.60
N SER A 377 -10.24 -24.22 2.81
CA SER A 377 -10.73 -23.05 3.56
C SER A 377 -9.64 -22.13 4.14
N LEU A 378 -8.35 -22.50 4.09
CA LEU A 378 -7.27 -21.76 4.77
C LEU A 378 -6.48 -20.80 3.86
N LEU A 379 -6.68 -20.83 2.54
CA LEU A 379 -5.79 -20.18 1.56
C LEU A 379 -6.45 -19.15 0.63
N GLU A 380 -7.77 -18.97 0.69
CA GLU A 380 -8.49 -17.98 -0.13
C GLU A 380 -8.00 -16.51 -0.04
N PRO A 381 -7.43 -16.00 1.07
CA PRO A 381 -6.91 -14.63 1.12
C PRO A 381 -5.82 -14.33 0.07
N PHE A 382 -5.18 -15.37 -0.48
CA PHE A 382 -4.07 -15.24 -1.43
C PHE A 382 -4.52 -15.27 -2.90
N THR A 383 -5.74 -15.74 -3.21
CA THR A 383 -6.26 -15.84 -4.59
C THR A 383 -6.33 -14.47 -5.29
N ILE A 384 -6.56 -13.39 -4.52
CA ILE A 384 -6.58 -12.00 -5.01
C ILE A 384 -5.21 -11.56 -5.58
N TRP A 385 -4.11 -12.15 -5.09
CA TRP A 385 -2.76 -11.71 -5.40
C TRP A 385 -2.14 -12.43 -6.60
N ARG A 386 -2.61 -13.64 -6.94
CA ARG A 386 -2.12 -14.49 -8.04
C ARG A 386 -1.78 -13.71 -9.31
N ALA A 387 -2.71 -12.88 -9.78
CA ALA A 387 -2.61 -12.18 -11.06
C ALA A 387 -1.47 -11.16 -11.15
N ALA A 388 -0.96 -10.64 -10.02
CA ALA A 388 0.12 -9.66 -10.00
C ALA A 388 1.53 -10.25 -10.21
N PHE A 389 1.69 -11.57 -10.11
CA PHE A 389 3.01 -12.23 -10.11
C PHE A 389 3.34 -13.03 -11.38
N GLU A 390 2.35 -13.38 -12.21
CA GLU A 390 2.55 -14.31 -13.36
C GLU A 390 3.15 -13.65 -14.64
N ASN A 391 3.37 -12.32 -14.71
CA ASN A 391 3.29 -11.60 -16.02
C ASN A 391 4.32 -10.48 -16.36
N LEU A 392 5.49 -10.36 -15.72
CA LEU A 392 6.45 -9.27 -16.03
C LEU A 392 7.87 -9.78 -16.37
N GLY A 393 8.56 -9.13 -17.31
CA GLY A 393 9.79 -9.63 -17.96
C GLY A 393 11.12 -9.11 -17.39
N VAL A 394 12.25 -9.59 -17.94
CA VAL A 394 13.62 -9.38 -17.42
C VAL A 394 14.49 -8.50 -18.34
N VAL A 395 15.11 -7.42 -17.81
CA VAL A 395 16.15 -6.59 -18.47
C VAL A 395 17.15 -6.05 -17.41
N GLU A 396 18.42 -5.77 -17.78
CA GLU A 396 19.50 -5.39 -16.83
C GLU A 396 20.19 -4.02 -17.06
N ASN A 397 20.76 -3.45 -15.97
CA ASN A 397 21.77 -2.36 -15.86
C ASN A 397 21.38 -0.91 -16.31
N LYS A 398 21.89 0.24 -15.78
CA LYS A 398 22.40 0.71 -14.44
C LYS A 398 22.80 2.23 -14.52
N VAL A 399 22.96 2.91 -13.36
CA VAL A 399 23.78 4.14 -13.05
C VAL A 399 23.06 5.48 -12.64
N ARG A 400 23.71 6.16 -11.66
CA ARG A 400 23.53 7.43 -10.91
C ARG A 400 23.55 8.75 -11.74
N THR A 401 23.23 10.00 -11.32
CA THR A 401 22.52 10.76 -10.21
C THR A 401 22.44 12.28 -10.66
N GLN A 402 22.22 13.42 -9.94
CA GLN A 402 22.16 13.82 -8.51
C GLN A 402 21.61 15.26 -8.24
N HIS A 403 21.06 15.49 -7.02
CA HIS A 403 20.87 16.75 -6.23
C HIS A 403 19.98 17.93 -6.70
N GLY A 404 18.88 18.10 -5.94
CA GLY A 404 18.13 19.32 -5.58
C GLY A 404 17.35 19.05 -4.26
N LYS A 405 16.56 19.97 -3.68
CA LYS A 405 15.67 19.65 -2.56
C LYS A 405 14.44 20.56 -2.34
N ILE A 406 13.26 19.94 -2.38
CA ILE A 406 11.97 20.45 -1.86
C ILE A 406 11.68 19.88 -0.47
N THR A 407 10.82 20.56 0.31
CA THR A 407 10.24 20.05 1.57
C THR A 407 8.73 19.91 1.48
N ALA A 408 8.21 18.68 1.54
CA ALA A 408 6.77 18.41 1.71
C ALA A 408 6.35 18.63 3.18
N GLU A 409 5.20 19.25 3.40
CA GLU A 409 4.76 19.65 4.75
C GLU A 409 3.88 18.57 5.42
N ASN A 410 3.03 17.89 4.66
CA ASN A 410 2.12 16.86 5.17
C ASN A 410 1.91 15.73 4.14
N ILE A 411 1.86 14.49 4.61
CA ILE A 411 1.49 13.30 3.81
C ILE A 411 0.07 12.85 4.19
N CYS A 412 -0.75 12.53 3.19
CA CYS A 412 -2.08 11.96 3.36
C CYS A 412 -2.23 10.65 2.62
N LEU A 413 -2.79 9.65 3.31
CA LEU A 413 -3.16 8.34 2.76
C LEU A 413 -4.62 8.03 3.15
N GLY A 414 -5.36 7.46 2.21
CA GLY A 414 -6.71 6.91 2.40
C GLY A 414 -6.88 5.62 1.61
N LEU A 415 -7.37 4.58 2.28
CA LEU A 415 -7.65 3.26 1.71
C LEU A 415 -9.12 2.92 1.94
N ARG A 416 -9.81 2.38 0.93
CA ARG A 416 -11.19 1.89 1.08
C ARG A 416 -11.26 0.38 0.94
N LEU A 417 -11.46 -0.29 2.08
CA LEU A 417 -11.83 -1.71 2.14
C LEU A 417 -13.36 -1.85 2.22
N ARG A 418 -13.89 -2.98 1.73
CA ARG A 418 -15.30 -3.38 1.89
C ARG A 418 -15.38 -4.80 2.45
N LYS A 419 -16.41 -5.06 3.25
CA LYS A 419 -16.85 -6.43 3.50
C LYS A 419 -17.54 -6.97 2.25
N LEU A 420 -17.24 -8.21 1.90
CA LEU A 420 -17.96 -8.97 0.88
C LEU A 420 -19.37 -9.33 1.40
N MET A 421 -20.31 -9.54 0.48
CA MET A 421 -21.64 -10.09 0.79
C MET A 421 -21.68 -11.51 0.25
#